data_AF-A0A832IDJ1-F1
#
_entry.id   AF-A0A832IDJ1-F1
#
_cell.length_a   1.000
_cell.length_b   1.000
_cell.length_c   1.000
_cell.angle_alpha   90.00
_cell.angle_beta   90.00
_cell.angle_gamma   90.00
#
_symmetry.space_group_name_H-M   'P 1'
#
loop_
_entity.id
_entity.type
_entity.pdbx_description
1 polymer ?
#
loop_
_entity_poly.entity_id
_entity_poly.type
_entity_poly.pdbx_seq_one_letter_code
_entity_poly.pdbx_strand_id
1 'polypeptide(L)'
;MDSDEIIVRCLHCGTKNRIPREHLQLKPTCGRCGAYLDEIIIPCLACGTKNRIPENRIHERPRCGKCGIPLIIEGKAGKPVEVTDLSFIREVVHAEGVAVVDCWATWCMPCRMLEPIITELAIRYAGTAQFFKLNVDENPLTASQYDIRSVPTILIFRDGKLMDRMVGVQPKELIEERLLSVMKRV
;
A
#
# COMPACT_ATOMS: atom_id res chain seq x y z
N MET A 1 -46.44 -0.24 -9.37
CA MET A 1 -45.50 -1.32 -9.71
C MET A 1 -44.51 -0.76 -10.70
N ASP A 2 -43.27 -1.18 -10.61
CA ASP A 2 -42.18 -0.90 -11.54
C ASP A 2 -41.30 0.34 -11.25
N SER A 3 -40.27 0.12 -10.43
CA SER A 3 -38.96 0.73 -10.61
C SER A 3 -37.93 -0.21 -9.99
N ASP A 4 -37.87 -1.44 -10.54
CA ASP A 4 -36.81 -2.40 -10.19
C ASP A 4 -35.54 -2.17 -11.03
N GLU A 5 -35.47 -1.06 -11.75
CA GLU A 5 -34.27 -0.59 -12.43
C GLU A 5 -33.46 0.35 -11.52
N ILE A 6 -32.14 0.19 -11.53
CA ILE A 6 -31.21 1.14 -10.92
C ILE A 6 -30.44 1.87 -12.01
N ILE A 7 -30.00 3.09 -11.71
CA ILE A 7 -29.12 3.85 -12.59
C ILE A 7 -27.68 3.67 -12.13
N VAL A 8 -26.87 2.99 -12.94
CA VAL A 8 -25.43 2.85 -12.73
C VAL A 8 -24.68 3.79 -13.66
N ARG A 9 -23.81 4.64 -13.11
CA ARG A 9 -22.94 5.50 -13.91
C ARG A 9 -21.67 4.72 -14.28
N CYS A 10 -21.39 4.61 -15.57
CA CYS A 10 -20.17 3.96 -16.06
C CYS A 10 -18.93 4.72 -15.60
N LEU A 11 -18.03 4.04 -14.90
CA LEU A 11 -16.76 4.60 -14.42
C LEU A 11 -15.75 4.89 -15.55
N HIS A 12 -16.00 4.37 -16.75
CA HIS A 12 -15.15 4.62 -17.92
C HIS A 12 -15.53 5.89 -18.71
N CYS A 13 -16.81 6.08 -19.05
CA CYS A 13 -17.26 7.19 -19.92
C CYS A 13 -18.30 8.12 -19.29
N GLY A 14 -18.73 7.85 -18.05
CA GLY A 14 -19.72 8.67 -17.33
C GLY A 14 -21.17 8.51 -17.78
N THR A 15 -21.46 7.67 -18.78
CA THR A 15 -22.83 7.38 -19.22
C THR A 15 -23.63 6.71 -18.12
N LYS A 16 -24.86 7.18 -17.91
CA LYS A 16 -25.84 6.55 -17.02
C LYS A 16 -26.50 5.39 -17.75
N ASN A 17 -26.52 4.21 -17.14
CA ASN A 17 -27.13 3.00 -17.67
C ASN A 17 -28.25 2.58 -16.74
N ARG A 18 -29.44 2.27 -17.28
CA ARG A 18 -30.55 1.69 -16.52
C ARG A 18 -30.38 0.18 -16.53
N ILE A 19 -30.23 -0.40 -15.34
CA ILE A 19 -29.94 -1.82 -15.16
C ILE A 19 -31.02 -2.40 -14.24
N PRO A 20 -31.79 -3.41 -14.69
CA PRO A 20 -32.70 -4.15 -13.82
C PRO A 20 -31.94 -4.77 -12.64
N ARG A 21 -32.51 -4.75 -11.43
CA ARG A 21 -31.82 -5.20 -10.20
C ARG A 21 -31.35 -6.65 -10.31
N GLU A 22 -32.13 -7.51 -10.94
CA GLU A 22 -31.81 -8.91 -11.21
C GLU A 22 -30.57 -9.09 -12.10
N HIS A 23 -30.24 -8.09 -12.93
CA HIS A 23 -29.09 -8.11 -13.83
C HIS A 23 -27.82 -7.53 -13.21
N LEU A 24 -27.86 -7.00 -11.97
CA LEU A 24 -26.68 -6.45 -11.32
C LEU A 24 -25.59 -7.50 -11.07
N GLN A 25 -25.97 -8.75 -10.85
CA GLN A 25 -25.03 -9.85 -10.66
C GLN A 25 -24.50 -10.42 -11.99
N LEU A 26 -25.04 -10.01 -13.13
CA LEU A 26 -24.71 -10.54 -14.47
C LEU A 26 -23.59 -9.76 -15.18
N LYS A 27 -22.77 -9.00 -14.45
CA LYS A 27 -21.70 -8.15 -15.01
C LYS A 27 -22.22 -7.24 -16.15
N PRO A 28 -23.14 -6.32 -15.85
CA PRO A 28 -23.72 -5.46 -16.86
C PRO A 28 -22.67 -4.54 -17.51
N THR A 29 -22.78 -4.33 -18.82
CA THR A 29 -21.88 -3.45 -19.59
C THR A 29 -22.53 -2.11 -19.91
N CYS A 30 -21.70 -1.08 -20.08
CA CYS A 30 -22.14 0.24 -20.51
C CYS A 30 -22.61 0.20 -21.96
N GLY A 31 -23.86 0.61 -22.22
CA GLY A 31 -24.43 0.67 -23.56
C GLY A 31 -23.74 1.66 -24.52
N ARG A 32 -22.88 2.56 -24.00
CA ARG A 32 -22.11 3.50 -24.84
C ARG A 32 -20.71 3.00 -25.19
N CYS A 33 -19.96 2.45 -24.23
CA CYS A 33 -18.54 2.13 -24.42
C CYS A 33 -18.21 0.64 -24.24
N GLY A 34 -19.19 -0.21 -23.92
CA GLY A 34 -19.00 -1.65 -23.73
C GLY A 34 -18.22 -2.05 -22.47
N ALA A 35 -17.69 -1.10 -21.69
CA ALA A 35 -16.99 -1.40 -20.44
C ALA A 35 -17.97 -1.98 -19.41
N TYR A 36 -17.52 -2.95 -18.62
CA TYR A 36 -18.27 -3.43 -17.46
C TYR A 36 -18.52 -2.27 -16.47
N LEU A 37 -19.73 -2.22 -15.92
CA LEU A 37 -20.17 -1.10 -15.09
C LEU A 37 -19.64 -1.15 -13.66
N ASP A 38 -19.13 -2.31 -13.25
CA ASP A 38 -18.48 -2.58 -11.97
C ASP A 38 -16.94 -2.56 -12.05
N GLU A 39 -16.34 -2.20 -13.19
CA GLU A 39 -14.88 -2.11 -13.32
C GLU A 39 -14.34 -0.70 -13.00
N ILE A 40 -13.33 -0.65 -12.14
CA ILE A 40 -12.52 0.54 -11.87
C ILE A 40 -11.19 0.44 -12.62
N ILE A 41 -10.72 1.55 -13.17
CA ILE A 41 -9.41 1.63 -13.81
C ILE A 41 -8.39 2.20 -12.81
N ILE A 42 -7.41 1.39 -12.45
CA ILE A 42 -6.36 1.76 -11.50
C ILE A 42 -5.01 1.83 -12.24
N PRO A 43 -4.41 3.03 -12.40
CA PRO A 43 -3.07 3.16 -12.94
C PRO A 43 -2.04 2.61 -11.93
N CYS A 44 -1.13 1.77 -12.40
CA CYS A 44 -0.02 1.30 -11.57
C CYS A 44 0.96 2.45 -11.32
N LEU A 45 1.19 2.82 -10.06
CA LEU A 45 2.14 3.89 -9.72
C LEU A 45 3.59 3.57 -10.11
N ALA A 46 3.93 2.29 -10.29
CA ALA A 46 5.28 1.89 -10.65
C ALA A 46 5.57 1.85 -12.15
N CYS A 47 4.58 1.53 -13.00
CA CYS A 47 4.81 1.35 -14.44
C CYS A 47 3.81 2.08 -15.36
N GLY A 48 2.84 2.78 -14.79
CA GLY A 48 1.81 3.54 -15.50
C GLY A 48 0.72 2.70 -16.17
N THR A 49 0.82 1.37 -16.17
CA THR A 49 -0.22 0.52 -16.79
C THR A 49 -1.56 0.71 -16.10
N LYS A 50 -2.60 0.96 -16.90
CA LYS A 50 -4.00 1.00 -16.45
C LYS A 50 -4.52 -0.43 -16.30
N ASN A 51 -4.96 -0.78 -15.09
CA ASN A 51 -5.49 -2.11 -14.78
C ASN A 51 -7.00 -1.98 -14.53
N ARG A 52 -7.79 -2.87 -15.12
CA ARG A 52 -9.24 -2.95 -14.92
C ARG A 52 -9.51 -3.93 -13.80
N ILE A 53 -10.05 -3.44 -12.69
CA ILE A 53 -10.32 -4.22 -11.49
C ILE A 53 -11.82 -4.16 -11.21
N PRO A 54 -12.53 -5.30 -11.18
CA PRO A 54 -13.91 -5.35 -10.70
C PRO A 54 -14.01 -4.83 -9.26
N GLU A 55 -15.05 -4.06 -8.94
CA GLU A 55 -15.23 -3.41 -7.65
C GLU A 55 -15.16 -4.41 -6.47
N ASN A 56 -15.74 -5.60 -6.65
CA ASN A 56 -15.71 -6.66 -5.65
C ASN A 56 -14.32 -7.25 -5.38
N ARG A 57 -13.31 -7.00 -6.23
CA ARG A 57 -11.94 -7.53 -6.09
C ARG A 57 -10.92 -6.49 -5.60
N ILE A 58 -11.36 -5.26 -5.37
CA ILE A 58 -10.53 -4.15 -4.87
C ILE A 58 -9.84 -4.52 -3.54
N HIS A 59 -10.52 -5.27 -2.68
CA HIS A 59 -10.00 -5.69 -1.37
C HIS A 59 -9.03 -6.88 -1.44
N GLU A 60 -8.93 -7.56 -2.57
CA GLU A 60 -8.06 -8.75 -2.77
C GLU A 60 -6.58 -8.40 -3.02
N ARG A 61 -6.16 -7.15 -2.76
CA ARG A 61 -4.80 -6.64 -3.07
C ARG A 61 -4.41 -6.92 -4.52
N PRO A 62 -5.20 -6.46 -5.52
CA PRO A 62 -4.97 -6.77 -6.92
C PRO A 62 -3.58 -6.31 -7.36
N ARG A 63 -2.93 -7.08 -8.24
CA ARG A 63 -1.59 -6.78 -8.77
C ARG A 63 -1.67 -6.22 -10.18
N CYS A 64 -0.71 -5.38 -10.55
CA CYS A 64 -0.58 -4.89 -11.91
C CYS A 64 -0.27 -6.04 -12.87
N GLY A 65 -1.06 -6.18 -13.94
CA GLY A 65 -0.85 -7.22 -14.95
C GLY A 65 0.45 -7.07 -15.77
N LYS A 66 1.08 -5.89 -15.77
CA LYS A 66 2.36 -5.66 -16.46
C LYS A 66 3.58 -5.91 -15.59
N CYS A 67 3.60 -5.37 -14.37
CA CYS A 67 4.80 -5.41 -13.52
C CYS A 67 4.65 -6.22 -12.22
N GLY A 68 3.46 -6.76 -11.93
CA GLY A 68 3.19 -7.60 -10.76
C GLY A 68 3.11 -6.86 -9.41
N ILE A 69 3.37 -5.55 -9.39
CA ILE A 69 3.30 -4.74 -8.17
C ILE A 69 1.83 -4.56 -7.74
N PRO A 70 1.51 -4.69 -6.44
CA PRO A 70 0.19 -4.38 -5.92
C PRO A 70 -0.32 -2.99 -6.35
N LEU A 71 -1.57 -2.93 -6.77
CA LEU A 71 -2.22 -1.67 -7.15
C LEU A 71 -2.64 -0.92 -5.88
N ILE A 72 -2.35 0.38 -5.88
CA ILE A 72 -2.72 1.29 -4.79
C ILE A 72 -4.09 1.87 -5.12
N ILE A 73 -5.01 1.77 -4.18
CA ILE A 73 -6.39 2.24 -4.32
C ILE A 73 -6.55 3.40 -3.34
N GLU A 74 -6.67 4.61 -3.88
CA GLU A 74 -6.79 5.83 -3.08
C GLU A 74 -8.04 5.75 -2.18
N GLY A 75 -7.87 5.90 -0.86
CA GLY A 75 -8.97 5.82 0.10
C GLY A 75 -8.62 5.34 1.51
N LYS A 76 -7.43 4.76 1.72
CA LYS A 76 -6.92 4.50 3.08
C LYS A 76 -5.98 5.62 3.51
N ALA A 77 -6.28 6.28 4.63
CA ALA A 77 -5.33 7.15 5.32
C ALA A 77 -4.18 6.28 5.86
N GLY A 78 -3.04 6.28 5.18
CA GLY A 78 -1.83 5.64 5.67
C GLY A 78 -1.07 6.58 6.61
N LYS A 79 -0.66 6.07 7.77
CA LYS A 79 0.29 6.75 8.65
C LYS A 79 1.24 5.71 9.25
N PRO A 80 2.49 6.06 9.55
CA PRO A 80 3.36 5.20 10.31
C PRO A 80 2.77 4.90 11.69
N VAL A 81 2.85 3.64 12.13
CA VAL A 81 2.36 3.20 13.44
C VAL A 81 3.55 2.91 14.37
N GLU A 82 3.52 3.43 15.59
CA GLU A 82 4.53 3.11 16.61
C GLU A 82 4.46 1.62 16.96
N VAL A 83 5.61 0.96 16.94
CA VAL A 83 5.78 -0.42 17.41
C VAL A 83 6.78 -0.45 18.56
N THR A 84 6.66 -1.47 19.39
CA THR A 84 7.52 -1.68 20.56
C THR A 84 8.11 -3.08 20.54
N ASP A 85 9.07 -3.35 21.42
CA ASP A 85 9.61 -4.70 21.62
C ASP A 85 8.51 -5.77 21.81
N LEU A 86 7.40 -5.41 22.46
CA LEU A 86 6.29 -6.32 22.71
C LEU A 86 5.37 -6.52 21.50
N SER A 87 5.23 -5.50 20.63
CA SER A 87 4.33 -5.55 19.47
C SER A 87 5.03 -5.94 18.18
N PHE A 88 6.36 -5.81 18.09
CA PHE A 88 7.11 -5.95 16.85
C PHE A 88 6.86 -7.30 16.15
N ILE A 89 6.85 -8.40 16.89
CA ILE A 89 6.61 -9.73 16.32
C ILE A 89 5.21 -9.79 15.68
N ARG A 90 4.19 -9.33 16.39
CA ARG A 90 2.81 -9.35 15.90
C ARG A 90 2.60 -8.42 14.71
N GLU A 91 3.08 -7.18 14.81
CA GLU A 91 2.78 -6.12 13.84
C GLU A 91 3.69 -6.17 12.62
N VAL A 92 4.94 -6.60 12.75
CA VAL A 92 5.95 -6.57 11.68
C VAL A 92 6.31 -7.96 11.19
N VAL A 93 6.64 -8.88 12.11
CA VAL A 93 7.12 -10.23 11.72
C VAL A 93 5.97 -11.11 11.22
N HIS A 94 4.77 -10.97 11.78
CA HIS A 94 3.58 -11.68 11.30
C HIS A 94 2.78 -10.90 10.26
N ALA A 95 3.26 -9.72 9.82
CA ALA A 95 2.59 -8.97 8.76
C ALA A 95 2.69 -9.71 7.42
N GLU A 96 1.54 -9.92 6.80
CA GLU A 96 1.45 -10.38 5.42
C GLU A 96 1.74 -9.24 4.43
N GLY A 97 2.59 -9.50 3.45
CA GLY A 97 3.02 -8.51 2.48
C GLY A 97 4.24 -7.74 2.95
N VAL A 98 4.30 -6.44 2.62
CA VAL A 98 5.49 -5.61 2.86
C VAL A 98 5.28 -4.71 4.07
N ALA A 99 6.28 -4.68 4.97
CA ALA A 99 6.33 -3.79 6.13
C ALA A 99 7.62 -2.97 6.09
N VAL A 100 7.52 -1.67 6.36
CA VAL A 100 8.64 -0.72 6.42
C VAL A 100 8.72 -0.20 7.85
N VAL A 101 9.90 -0.26 8.46
CA VAL A 101 10.13 0.25 9.82
C VAL A 101 11.16 1.37 9.76
N ASP A 102 10.78 2.57 10.20
CA ASP A 102 11.68 3.70 10.48
C ASP A 102 12.17 3.62 11.92
N CYS A 103 13.44 3.24 12.08
CA CYS A 103 14.11 3.13 13.37
C CYS A 103 14.77 4.47 13.71
N TRP A 104 14.31 5.11 14.77
CA TRP A 104 14.61 6.50 15.12
C TRP A 104 14.96 6.65 16.61
N ALA A 105 15.38 7.85 17.01
CA ALA A 105 15.59 8.21 18.42
C ALA A 105 15.29 9.70 18.66
N THR A 106 14.99 10.09 19.90
CA THR A 106 14.60 11.47 20.24
C THR A 106 15.73 12.50 20.03
N TRP A 107 16.97 12.08 20.22
CA TRP A 107 18.18 12.88 20.01
C TRP A 107 18.64 12.91 18.54
N CYS A 108 17.98 12.15 17.66
CA CYS A 108 18.37 12.03 16.26
C CYS A 108 17.80 13.19 15.42
N MET A 109 18.58 14.25 15.27
CA MET A 109 18.21 15.36 14.38
C MET A 109 17.99 14.93 12.91
N PRO A 110 18.83 14.09 12.29
CA PRO A 110 18.59 13.61 10.93
C PRO A 110 17.28 12.83 10.76
N CYS A 111 16.78 12.17 11.81
CA CYS A 111 15.51 11.44 11.77
C CYS A 111 14.31 12.38 11.48
N ARG A 112 14.37 13.65 11.93
CA ARG A 112 13.34 14.66 11.63
C ARG A 112 13.22 14.97 10.14
N MET A 113 14.31 14.81 9.38
CA MET A 113 14.29 14.98 7.92
C MET A 113 13.63 13.78 7.22
N LEU A 114 13.77 12.59 7.80
CA LEU A 114 13.26 11.35 7.22
C LEU A 114 11.77 11.14 7.50
N GLU A 115 11.30 11.54 8.69
CA GLU A 115 9.89 11.41 9.10
C GLU A 115 8.86 11.89 8.06
N PRO A 116 8.94 13.10 7.48
CA PRO A 116 7.97 13.54 6.48
C PRO A 116 8.01 12.69 5.20
N ILE A 117 9.19 12.15 4.83
CA ILE A 117 9.35 11.27 3.67
C ILE A 117 8.65 9.94 3.92
N ILE A 118 8.87 9.33 5.08
CA ILE A 118 8.23 8.07 5.48
C ILE A 118 6.72 8.25 5.60
N THR A 119 6.25 9.39 6.11
CA THR A 119 4.83 9.72 6.19
C THR A 119 4.20 9.86 4.82
N GLU A 120 4.86 10.55 3.87
CA GLU A 120 4.38 10.66 2.49
C GLU A 120 4.26 9.28 1.82
N LEU A 121 5.28 8.43 1.99
CA LEU A 121 5.26 7.07 1.47
C LEU A 121 4.19 6.21 2.14
N ALA A 122 3.96 6.37 3.45
CA ALA A 122 2.90 5.65 4.17
C ALA A 122 1.52 5.98 3.62
N ILE A 123 1.26 7.27 3.33
CA ILE A 123 0.01 7.70 2.69
C ILE A 123 -0.09 7.12 1.28
N ARG A 124 0.97 7.26 0.48
CA ARG A 124 0.99 6.81 -0.92
C ARG A 124 0.79 5.31 -1.06
N TYR A 125 1.41 4.50 -0.20
CA TYR A 125 1.38 3.04 -0.27
C TYR A 125 0.35 2.40 0.66
N ALA A 126 -0.57 3.20 1.21
CA ALA A 126 -1.61 2.73 2.11
C ALA A 126 -2.39 1.54 1.51
N GLY A 127 -2.50 0.46 2.28
CA GLY A 127 -3.16 -0.78 1.85
C GLY A 127 -2.29 -1.72 1.01
N THR A 128 -1.10 -1.30 0.57
CA THR A 128 -0.13 -2.16 -0.15
C THR A 128 1.13 -2.45 0.64
N ALA A 129 1.58 -1.51 1.47
CA ALA A 129 2.61 -1.71 2.48
C ALA A 129 2.17 -1.11 3.82
N GLN A 130 2.69 -1.68 4.90
CA GLN A 130 2.50 -1.19 6.25
C GLN A 130 3.75 -0.40 6.66
N PHE A 131 3.56 0.73 7.35
CA PHE A 131 4.66 1.58 7.79
C PHE A 131 4.63 1.67 9.30
N PHE A 132 5.80 1.54 9.91
CA PHE A 132 5.98 1.53 11.34
C PHE A 132 7.12 2.45 11.76
N LYS A 133 7.10 2.89 13.01
CA LYS A 133 8.20 3.61 13.65
C LYS A 133 8.64 2.84 14.90
N LEU A 134 9.94 2.74 15.12
CA LEU A 134 10.54 2.11 16.29
C LEU A 134 11.53 3.07 16.93
N ASN A 135 11.23 3.57 18.13
CA ASN A 135 12.21 4.29 18.93
C ASN A 135 13.24 3.31 19.51
N VAL A 136 14.51 3.41 19.12
CA VAL A 136 15.54 2.42 19.51
C VAL A 136 15.97 2.51 20.97
N ASP A 137 15.82 3.68 21.62
CA ASP A 137 16.17 3.87 23.03
C ASP A 137 15.16 3.14 23.93
N GLU A 138 13.88 3.18 23.55
CA GLU A 138 12.78 2.55 24.29
C GLU A 138 12.63 1.06 23.96
N ASN A 139 13.21 0.60 22.84
CA ASN A 139 13.05 -0.75 22.32
C ASN A 139 14.41 -1.42 22.01
N PRO A 140 15.28 -1.58 23.03
CA PRO A 140 16.65 -2.05 22.84
C PRO A 140 16.74 -3.52 22.41
N LEU A 141 15.72 -4.35 22.71
CA LEU A 141 15.75 -5.76 22.34
C LEU A 141 15.60 -5.91 20.82
N THR A 142 14.62 -5.22 20.23
CA THR A 142 14.42 -5.20 18.77
C THR A 142 15.59 -4.53 18.08
N ALA A 143 16.10 -3.41 18.63
CA ALA A 143 17.26 -2.72 18.08
C ALA A 143 18.50 -3.63 18.05
N SER A 144 18.74 -4.40 19.11
CA SER A 144 19.82 -5.38 19.17
C SER A 144 19.60 -6.55 18.21
N GLN A 145 18.38 -7.12 18.18
CA GLN A 145 18.03 -8.25 17.32
C GLN A 145 18.28 -7.95 15.83
N TYR A 146 17.98 -6.73 15.40
CA TYR A 146 18.22 -6.28 14.03
C TYR A 146 19.53 -5.49 13.88
N ASP A 147 20.45 -5.54 14.85
CA ASP A 147 21.77 -4.92 14.78
C ASP A 147 21.71 -3.44 14.33
N ILE A 148 20.84 -2.67 14.95
CA ILE A 148 20.64 -1.24 14.67
C ILE A 148 21.67 -0.46 15.49
N ARG A 149 22.77 -0.09 14.82
CA ARG A 149 23.90 0.63 15.45
C ARG A 149 23.84 2.14 15.27
N SER A 150 23.01 2.61 14.34
CA SER A 150 22.86 4.02 14.03
C SER A 150 21.44 4.31 13.58
N VAL A 151 20.98 5.53 13.87
CA VAL A 151 19.70 6.06 13.46
C VAL A 151 19.88 7.32 12.59
N PRO A 152 18.99 7.58 11.62
CA PRO A 152 17.87 6.73 11.24
C PRO A 152 18.33 5.45 10.52
N THR A 153 17.58 4.37 10.69
CA THR A 153 17.73 3.14 9.89
C THR A 153 16.35 2.72 9.39
N ILE A 154 16.22 2.41 8.11
CA ILE A 154 15.00 1.87 7.52
C ILE A 154 15.18 0.37 7.32
N LEU A 155 14.25 -0.41 7.85
CA LEU A 155 14.15 -1.85 7.60
C LEU A 155 12.95 -2.13 6.71
N ILE A 156 13.13 -2.95 5.67
CA ILE A 156 12.03 -3.39 4.81
C ILE A 156 11.89 -4.91 4.95
N PHE A 157 10.71 -5.33 5.38
CA PHE A 157 10.32 -6.72 5.54
C PHE A 157 9.35 -7.16 4.44
N ARG A 158 9.38 -8.44 4.11
CA ARG A 158 8.34 -9.11 3.32
C ARG A 158 7.99 -10.45 3.95
N ASP A 159 6.71 -10.65 4.25
CA ASP A 159 6.18 -11.89 4.83
C ASP A 159 7.02 -12.32 6.05
N GLY A 160 7.30 -11.36 6.93
CA GLY A 160 8.09 -11.52 8.16
C GLY A 160 9.61 -11.58 8.00
N LYS A 161 10.14 -11.62 6.78
CA LYS A 161 11.58 -11.71 6.52
C LYS A 161 12.17 -10.34 6.22
N LEU A 162 13.31 -10.00 6.82
CA LEU A 162 14.05 -8.78 6.49
C LEU A 162 14.63 -8.88 5.07
N MET A 163 14.28 -7.94 4.20
CA MET A 163 14.63 -7.97 2.77
C MET A 163 15.54 -6.85 2.31
N ASP A 164 15.50 -5.70 2.99
CA ASP A 164 16.42 -4.60 2.72
C ASP A 164 16.68 -3.79 4.00
N ARG A 165 17.81 -3.10 4.02
CA ARG A 165 18.23 -2.20 5.09
C ARG A 165 18.88 -0.97 4.48
N MET A 166 18.48 0.20 4.94
CA MET A 166 19.12 1.47 4.59
C MET A 166 19.49 2.22 5.87
N VAL A 167 20.73 2.69 5.95
CA VAL A 167 21.25 3.40 7.11
C VAL A 167 21.44 4.88 6.75
N GLY A 168 21.06 5.78 7.64
CA GLY A 168 21.10 7.23 7.43
C GLY A 168 19.91 7.76 6.63
N VAL A 169 19.87 9.07 6.47
CA VAL A 169 18.84 9.76 5.68
C VAL A 169 19.00 9.38 4.21
N GLN A 170 17.91 8.91 3.60
CA GLN A 170 17.88 8.54 2.18
C GLN A 170 16.90 9.44 1.41
N PRO A 171 17.17 9.73 0.13
CA PRO A 171 16.19 10.38 -0.74
C PRO A 171 14.91 9.54 -0.88
N LYS A 172 13.77 10.21 -1.02
CA LYS A 172 12.45 9.55 -1.17
C LYS A 172 12.46 8.54 -2.32
N GLU A 173 13.05 8.92 -3.44
CA GLU A 173 13.07 8.15 -4.68
C GLU A 173 13.81 6.82 -4.48
N LEU A 174 14.90 6.82 -3.71
CA LEU A 174 15.65 5.61 -3.40
C LEU A 174 14.88 4.68 -2.46
N ILE A 175 14.23 5.24 -1.42
CA ILE A 175 13.38 4.44 -0.51
C ILE A 175 12.24 3.80 -1.30
N GLU A 176 11.59 4.57 -2.17
CA GLU A 176 10.50 4.11 -3.03
C GLU A 176 10.99 3.03 -4.01
N GLU A 177 12.17 3.20 -4.62
CA GLU A 177 12.77 2.19 -5.49
C GLU A 177 13.02 0.87 -4.74
N ARG A 178 13.64 0.91 -3.54
CA ARG A 178 13.87 -0.28 -2.72
C ARG A 178 12.57 -0.96 -2.32
N LEU A 179 11.57 -0.18 -1.90
CA LEU A 179 10.25 -0.67 -1.56
C LEU A 179 9.61 -1.43 -2.72
N LEU A 180 9.58 -0.82 -3.91
CA LEU A 180 9.04 -1.43 -5.12
C LEU A 180 9.81 -2.69 -5.55
N SER A 181 11.13 -2.70 -5.36
CA SER A 181 11.97 -3.88 -5.60
C SER A 181 11.57 -5.05 -4.70
N VAL A 182 11.40 -4.80 -3.39
CA VAL A 182 10.96 -5.82 -2.43
C VAL A 182 9.55 -6.31 -2.77
N MET A 183 8.63 -5.45 -3.22
CA MET A 183 7.27 -5.83 -3.64
C MET A 183 7.24 -6.79 -4.83
N LYS A 184 8.25 -6.77 -5.72
CA LYS A 184 8.32 -7.65 -6.89
C LYS A 184 8.83 -9.06 -6.61
N ARG A 185 9.63 -9.25 -5.56
CA ARG A 185 10.28 -10.54 -5.22
C ARG A 185 9.29 -11.57 -4.66
N VAL A 186 8.56 -12.27 -5.54
CA VAL A 186 7.68 -13.40 -5.19
C VAL A 186 8.48 -14.62 -4.78
#